data_AF-A0A0M8PIG2-F1
#
_entry.id   AF-A0A0M8PIG2-F1
#
_cell.length_a   1.000
_cell.length_b   1.000
_cell.length_c   1.000
_cell.angle_alpha   90.00
_cell.angle_beta   90.00
_cell.angle_gamma   90.00
#
_symmetry.space_group_name_H-M   'P 1'
#
loop_
_entity.id
_entity.type
_entity.pdbx_description
1 polymer ?
#
loop_
_entity_poly.entity_id
_entity_poly.type
_entity_poly.pdbx_seq_one_letter_code
_entity_poly.pdbx_strand_id
1 'polypeptide(L)'
;MAIRKYKPTTPGRRGASVSDFAEITRSTPEKSLVRPLHGRGGRNAHGRITTRHKGGGHKRAYRLIDFRRNDKDGIPAKVAHIEYDPNRTARIALLHYVDGEKRYIIAPKGLVQGAPVESGPQADIKPGNNLPLRNIPTGTTIHAVELRPGGGAKMARSAGASIQLLGKEGTYATLRMPSGEIRRVDVRCRATVGEVGNAEQSNINWGKAGRMRWKGKRPTVRGVVMNPVDHPHGGGEGKTSGGRHPVSPWGKPEGRTRKNKASDKLIVRRRRTGKKR
;
A
#
# COMPACT_ATOMS: atom_id res chain seq x y z
N MET A 1 8.97 -0.59 14.99
CA MET A 1 8.55 0.72 15.55
C MET A 1 7.56 0.53 16.67
N ALA A 2 7.54 1.45 17.65
CA ALA A 2 6.61 1.34 18.77
C ALA A 2 5.31 2.12 18.51
N ILE A 3 4.23 1.61 19.09
CA ILE A 3 2.94 2.30 19.12
C ILE A 3 2.84 3.03 20.43
N ARG A 4 2.75 4.35 20.37
CA ARG A 4 2.50 5.17 21.57
C ARG A 4 1.01 5.19 21.85
N LYS A 5 0.60 4.49 22.92
CA LYS A 5 -0.76 4.56 23.46
C LYS A 5 -0.94 5.88 24.23
N TYR A 6 -2.09 6.51 24.09
CA TYR A 6 -2.40 7.70 24.89
C TYR A 6 -2.86 7.34 26.30
N LYS A 7 -2.57 8.21 27.28
CA LYS A 7 -3.25 8.17 28.59
C LYS A 7 -4.74 8.51 28.40
N PRO A 8 -5.67 7.84 29.09
CA PRO A 8 -7.12 7.97 28.92
C PRO A 8 -7.69 9.25 29.56
N THR A 9 -7.13 10.41 29.20
CA THR A 9 -7.48 11.74 29.76
C THR A 9 -8.83 12.27 29.29
N THR A 10 -9.34 11.77 28.16
CA THR A 10 -10.67 12.13 27.62
C THR A 10 -11.31 10.89 26.98
N PRO A 11 -12.64 10.81 26.87
CA PRO A 11 -13.33 9.64 26.31
C PRO A 11 -12.83 9.27 24.91
N GLY A 12 -12.61 10.26 24.04
CA GLY A 12 -12.10 10.04 22.69
C GLY A 12 -10.63 9.57 22.61
N ARG A 13 -9.86 9.70 23.70
CA ARG A 13 -8.47 9.24 23.80
C ARG A 13 -8.31 7.88 24.49
N ARG A 14 -9.33 7.37 25.21
CA ARG A 14 -9.25 6.18 26.08
C ARG A 14 -8.60 4.95 25.41
N GLY A 15 -8.96 4.65 24.17
CA GLY A 15 -8.37 3.55 23.39
C GLY A 15 -7.43 4.00 22.26
N ALA A 16 -7.19 5.30 22.12
CA ALA A 16 -6.47 5.84 20.98
C ALA A 16 -4.95 5.59 21.07
N SER A 17 -4.32 5.35 19.92
CA SER A 17 -2.87 5.22 19.81
C SER A 17 -2.32 5.92 18.57
N VAL A 18 -1.01 6.18 18.56
CA VAL A 18 -0.29 6.80 17.44
C VAL A 18 0.99 6.05 17.13
N SER A 19 1.53 6.27 15.93
CA SER A 19 2.93 5.97 15.66
C SER A 19 3.81 6.93 16.46
N ASP A 20 4.87 6.41 17.04
CA ASP A 20 5.93 7.16 17.73
C ASP A 20 6.76 8.05 16.80
N PHE A 21 6.79 7.73 15.50
CA PHE A 21 7.59 8.39 14.47
C PHE A 21 9.11 8.29 14.69
N ALA A 22 9.60 7.26 15.40
CA ALA A 22 11.02 7.11 15.74
C ALA A 22 11.97 7.08 14.52
N GLU A 23 11.52 6.53 13.39
CA GLU A 23 12.32 6.44 12.16
C GLU A 23 12.35 7.76 11.36
N ILE A 24 11.57 8.78 11.74
CA ILE A 24 11.52 10.03 10.99
C ILE A 24 12.71 10.91 11.35
N THR A 25 13.57 11.12 10.37
CA THR A 25 14.76 11.98 10.50
C THR A 25 14.51 13.43 10.07
N ARG A 26 13.47 13.68 9.27
CA ARG A 26 13.16 15.01 8.72
C ARG A 26 11.65 15.22 8.60
N SER A 27 11.18 16.40 9.00
CA SER A 27 9.76 16.76 9.00
C SER A 27 9.31 17.46 7.71
N THR A 28 10.23 18.09 6.98
CA THR A 28 9.98 18.84 5.75
C THR A 28 10.36 18.03 4.51
N PRO A 29 9.52 17.99 3.46
CA PRO A 29 9.84 17.28 2.23
C PRO A 29 10.79 18.06 1.31
N GLU A 30 11.44 17.36 0.38
CA GLU A 30 12.28 17.96 -0.65
C GLU A 30 11.44 18.74 -1.67
N LYS A 31 11.68 20.06 -1.78
CA LYS A 31 10.83 20.97 -2.59
C LYS A 31 10.73 20.56 -4.06
N SER A 32 11.82 20.10 -4.67
CA SER A 32 11.86 19.67 -6.08
C SER A 32 11.00 18.42 -6.37
N LEU A 33 10.79 17.57 -5.37
CA LEU A 33 10.09 16.28 -5.48
C LEU A 33 8.62 16.33 -5.00
N VAL A 34 8.11 17.52 -4.72
CA VAL A 34 6.72 17.74 -4.30
C VAL A 34 5.87 18.25 -5.46
N ARG A 35 4.65 17.73 -5.60
CA ARG A 35 3.64 18.20 -6.55
C ARG A 35 2.31 18.49 -5.84
N PRO A 36 1.51 19.45 -6.32
CA PRO A 36 0.20 19.72 -5.75
C PRO A 36 -0.71 18.50 -5.88
N LEU A 37 -1.56 18.28 -4.87
CA LEU A 37 -2.58 17.22 -4.90
C LEU A 37 -3.89 17.74 -4.33
N HIS A 38 -4.88 17.88 -5.19
CA HIS A 38 -6.25 18.24 -4.83
C HIS A 38 -7.12 17.00 -4.62
N GLY A 39 -7.97 17.05 -3.59
CA GLY A 39 -8.91 15.98 -3.28
C GLY A 39 -10.08 15.94 -4.25
N ARG A 40 -10.37 14.78 -4.84
CA ARG A 40 -11.50 14.61 -5.77
C ARG A 40 -12.87 14.40 -5.10
N GLY A 41 -12.90 14.20 -3.77
CA GLY A 41 -14.15 13.95 -3.04
C GLY A 41 -14.93 12.69 -3.45
N GLY A 42 -14.31 11.76 -4.18
CA GLY A 42 -14.98 10.54 -4.67
C GLY A 42 -15.84 10.74 -5.93
N ARG A 43 -15.66 11.87 -6.63
CA ARG A 43 -16.37 12.22 -7.86
C ARG A 43 -15.56 11.91 -9.13
N ASN A 44 -16.25 11.63 -10.24
CA ASN A 44 -15.67 11.45 -11.56
C ASN A 44 -15.65 12.77 -12.37
N ALA A 45 -15.23 12.70 -13.65
CA ALA A 45 -15.18 13.86 -14.56
C ALA A 45 -16.56 14.51 -14.76
N HIS A 46 -17.65 13.74 -14.67
CA HIS A 46 -19.03 14.24 -14.76
C HIS A 46 -19.57 14.80 -13.44
N GLY A 47 -18.74 14.96 -12.41
CA GLY A 47 -19.15 15.45 -11.09
C GLY A 47 -19.97 14.46 -10.24
N ARG A 48 -20.29 13.27 -10.77
CA ARG A 48 -21.09 12.25 -10.06
C ARG A 48 -20.25 11.50 -9.03
N ILE A 49 -20.86 11.14 -7.90
CA ILE A 49 -20.21 10.30 -6.87
C ILE A 49 -20.09 8.87 -7.40
N THR A 50 -18.88 8.41 -7.68
CA THR A 50 -18.60 7.03 -8.09
C THR A 50 -18.02 6.20 -6.96
N THR A 51 -17.31 6.84 -6.02
CA THR A 51 -16.80 6.20 -4.80
C THR A 51 -17.36 6.92 -3.58
N ARG A 52 -18.30 6.28 -2.90
CA ARG A 52 -18.96 6.81 -1.69
C ARG A 52 -17.97 6.95 -0.52
N HIS A 53 -18.37 7.75 0.46
CA HIS A 53 -17.68 7.92 1.76
C HIS A 53 -16.28 8.57 1.69
N LYS A 54 -15.98 9.31 0.62
CA LYS A 54 -14.72 10.07 0.46
C LYS A 54 -14.96 11.58 0.55
N GLY A 55 -14.00 12.32 1.09
CA GLY A 55 -14.01 13.80 1.12
C GLY A 55 -13.74 14.39 2.50
N GLY A 56 -13.44 15.70 2.54
CA GLY A 56 -13.23 16.46 3.80
C GLY A 56 -11.98 16.09 4.59
N GLY A 57 -10.99 15.46 3.94
CA GLY A 57 -9.70 15.15 4.58
C GLY A 57 -8.74 16.33 4.54
N HIS A 58 -7.72 16.29 5.39
CA HIS A 58 -6.67 17.31 5.41
C HIS A 58 -5.99 17.43 4.04
N LYS A 59 -5.66 18.66 3.62
CA LYS A 59 -4.94 18.93 2.37
C LYS A 59 -3.57 18.24 2.40
N ARG A 60 -3.13 17.71 1.26
CA ARG A 60 -1.87 16.97 1.13
C ARG A 60 -1.16 17.41 -0.14
N ALA A 61 0.16 17.25 -0.15
CA ALA A 61 0.96 17.35 -1.35
C ALA A 61 1.47 15.95 -1.74
N TYR A 62 1.61 15.71 -3.04
CA TYR A 62 2.13 14.45 -3.57
C TYR A 62 3.66 14.44 -3.53
N ARG A 63 4.24 13.34 -3.05
CA ARG A 63 5.69 13.08 -3.13
C ARG A 63 5.95 12.17 -4.32
N LEU A 64 6.80 12.62 -5.24
CA LEU A 64 7.23 11.85 -6.41
C LEU A 64 8.11 10.69 -5.96
N ILE A 65 7.60 9.47 -6.09
CA ILE A 65 8.31 8.24 -5.71
C ILE A 65 8.79 7.54 -6.96
N ASP A 66 10.04 7.13 -6.95
CA ASP A 66 10.60 6.28 -7.98
C ASP A 66 10.13 4.84 -7.79
N PHE A 67 9.19 4.44 -8.63
CA PHE A 67 8.72 3.07 -8.73
C PHE A 67 9.35 2.29 -9.89
N ARG A 68 10.21 2.92 -10.72
CA ARG A 68 10.81 2.29 -11.91
C ARG A 68 12.24 1.85 -11.63
N ARG A 69 13.07 2.72 -11.03
CA ARG A 69 14.46 2.45 -10.61
C ARG A 69 15.30 1.71 -11.67
N ASN A 70 15.12 2.02 -12.95
CA ASN A 70 15.71 1.28 -14.07
C ASN A 70 16.84 2.02 -14.81
N ASP A 71 16.99 3.31 -14.54
CA ASP A 71 17.90 4.23 -15.21
C ASP A 71 19.17 4.54 -14.40
N LYS A 72 19.23 4.09 -13.14
CA LYS A 72 20.36 4.29 -12.21
C LYS A 72 21.07 2.98 -11.88
N ASP A 73 21.27 2.15 -12.89
CA ASP A 73 22.00 0.89 -12.74
C ASP A 73 23.49 1.16 -12.48
N GLY A 74 24.05 0.58 -11.43
CA GLY A 74 25.46 0.76 -11.04
C GLY A 74 25.77 2.09 -10.36
N ILE A 75 24.81 3.01 -10.23
CA ILE A 75 25.00 4.29 -9.56
C ILE A 75 24.53 4.16 -8.11
N PRO A 76 25.44 4.13 -7.12
CA PRO A 76 25.06 4.02 -5.72
C PRO A 76 24.39 5.32 -5.25
N ALA A 77 23.49 5.19 -4.29
CA ALA A 77 22.88 6.30 -3.59
C ALA A 77 23.02 6.13 -2.08
N LYS A 78 23.15 7.25 -1.37
CA LYS A 78 23.13 7.29 0.09
C LYS A 78 21.75 7.66 0.58
N VAL A 79 21.25 6.97 1.60
CA VAL A 79 20.00 7.35 2.27
C VAL A 79 20.22 8.64 3.05
N ALA A 80 19.72 9.75 2.53
CA ALA A 80 19.85 11.05 3.16
C ALA A 80 18.90 11.21 4.35
N HIS A 81 17.63 10.86 4.17
CA HIS A 81 16.59 11.01 5.21
C HIS A 81 15.50 9.95 5.07
N ILE A 82 14.86 9.60 6.18
CA ILE A 82 13.58 8.90 6.24
C ILE A 82 12.50 9.87 6.70
N GLU A 83 11.37 9.88 5.99
CA GLU A 83 10.32 10.90 6.11
C GLU A 83 8.90 10.32 6.15
N TYR A 84 7.99 11.16 6.64
CA TYR A 84 6.55 10.95 6.57
C TYR A 84 6.00 11.21 5.16
N ASP A 85 5.15 10.31 4.65
CA ASP A 85 4.28 10.59 3.51
C ASP A 85 2.79 10.44 3.85
N PRO A 86 1.95 11.47 3.64
CA PRO A 86 0.52 11.40 3.89
C PRO A 86 -0.29 10.66 2.81
N ASN A 87 0.34 10.22 1.72
CA ASN A 87 -0.33 9.60 0.58
C ASN A 87 -0.29 8.06 0.61
N ARG A 88 0.54 7.47 1.47
CA ARG A 88 0.68 6.02 1.64
C ARG A 88 0.81 5.62 3.11
N THR A 89 0.80 4.32 3.36
CA THR A 89 0.99 3.75 4.70
C THR A 89 2.46 3.63 5.06
N ALA A 90 3.34 3.34 4.09
CA ALA A 90 4.77 3.20 4.31
C ALA A 90 5.47 4.55 4.50
N ARG A 91 6.65 4.54 5.14
CA ARG A 91 7.59 5.68 5.12
C ARG A 91 8.28 5.78 3.76
N ILE A 92 8.91 6.93 3.52
CA ILE A 92 9.74 7.13 2.34
C ILE A 92 11.16 7.46 2.74
N ALA A 93 12.12 7.01 1.93
CA ALA A 93 13.52 7.35 2.08
C ALA A 93 13.93 8.28 0.93
N LEU A 94 14.55 9.40 1.25
CA LEU A 94 15.21 10.29 0.30
C LEU A 94 16.61 9.74 0.02
N LEU A 95 16.89 9.46 -1.23
CA LEU A 95 18.17 9.02 -1.73
C LEU A 95 18.89 10.21 -2.39
N HIS A 96 20.18 10.36 -2.10
CA HIS A 96 21.10 11.20 -2.85
C HIS A 96 22.02 10.27 -3.65
N TYR A 97 21.87 10.29 -4.97
CA TYR A 97 22.76 9.56 -5.87
C TYR A 97 24.11 10.29 -5.98
N VAL A 98 25.16 9.55 -6.30
CA VAL A 98 26.51 10.13 -6.50
C VAL A 98 26.55 11.13 -7.65
N ASP A 99 25.66 10.98 -8.64
CA ASP A 99 25.49 11.94 -9.74
C ASP A 99 24.76 13.25 -9.35
N GLY A 100 24.38 13.40 -8.08
CA GLY A 100 23.70 14.59 -7.55
C GLY A 100 22.17 14.54 -7.65
N GLU A 101 21.59 13.52 -8.29
CA GLU A 101 20.14 13.40 -8.37
C GLU A 101 19.53 12.97 -7.03
N LYS A 102 18.35 13.52 -6.72
CA LYS A 102 17.59 13.15 -5.52
C LYS A 102 16.31 12.43 -5.90
N ARG A 103 16.03 11.30 -5.26
CA ARG A 103 14.77 10.56 -5.47
C ARG A 103 14.22 10.01 -4.17
N TYR A 104 12.91 9.87 -4.11
CA TYR A 104 12.28 9.11 -3.04
C TYR A 104 12.02 7.67 -3.45
N ILE A 105 12.27 6.76 -2.52
CA ILE A 105 11.80 5.37 -2.59
C ILE A 105 10.87 5.08 -1.41
N ILE A 106 10.14 3.96 -1.47
CA ILE A 106 9.51 3.41 -0.27
C ILE A 106 10.61 2.95 0.67
N ALA A 107 10.52 3.30 1.95
CA ALA A 107 11.50 2.87 2.96
C ALA A 107 11.30 1.37 3.27
N PRO A 108 12.30 0.51 2.99
CA PRO A 108 12.33 -0.86 3.46
C PRO A 108 12.50 -0.93 4.98
N LYS A 109 12.13 -2.06 5.57
CA LYS A 109 12.37 -2.37 6.96
C LYS A 109 13.87 -2.46 7.23
N GLY A 110 14.34 -1.82 8.31
CA GLY A 110 15.74 -1.84 8.72
C GLY A 110 16.66 -0.90 7.93
N LEU A 111 16.11 -0.13 6.97
CA LEU A 111 16.89 0.90 6.30
C LEU A 111 17.13 2.07 7.27
N VAL A 112 18.38 2.47 7.42
CA VAL A 112 18.80 3.58 8.29
C VAL A 112 19.40 4.73 7.48
N GLN A 113 19.46 5.90 8.09
CA GLN A 113 20.13 7.05 7.50
C GLN A 113 21.62 6.73 7.26
N GLY A 114 22.15 7.15 6.11
CA GLY A 114 23.53 6.94 5.72
C GLY A 114 23.83 5.60 5.05
N ALA A 115 22.91 4.64 5.06
CA ALA A 115 23.09 3.36 4.39
C ALA A 115 23.25 3.55 2.86
N PRO A 116 24.15 2.78 2.21
CA PRO A 116 24.23 2.74 0.76
C PRO A 116 23.08 1.90 0.18
N VAL A 117 22.55 2.35 -0.94
CA VAL A 117 21.52 1.66 -1.72
C VAL A 117 21.93 1.66 -3.17
N GLU A 118 21.90 0.48 -3.77
CA GLU A 118 22.31 0.26 -5.15
C GLU A 118 21.14 -0.25 -5.98
N SER A 119 21.26 -0.11 -7.30
CA SER A 119 20.29 -0.65 -8.25
C SER A 119 21.05 -1.26 -9.43
N GLY A 120 20.54 -2.37 -9.95
CA GLY A 120 21.10 -3.03 -11.12
C GLY A 120 21.36 -4.52 -10.93
N PRO A 121 21.72 -5.24 -12.01
CA PRO A 121 21.88 -6.70 -11.97
C PRO A 121 23.01 -7.22 -11.06
N GLN A 122 24.02 -6.39 -10.81
CA GLN A 122 25.21 -6.73 -10.01
C GLN A 122 25.12 -6.25 -8.55
N ALA A 123 24.01 -5.64 -8.15
CA ALA A 123 23.86 -5.12 -6.79
C ALA A 123 23.83 -6.28 -5.76
N ASP A 124 24.32 -6.01 -4.56
CA ASP A 124 24.27 -7.00 -3.47
C ASP A 124 22.82 -7.25 -3.02
N ILE A 125 22.55 -8.42 -2.44
CA ILE A 125 21.24 -8.82 -1.92
C ILE A 125 21.04 -8.25 -0.50
N LYS A 126 21.03 -6.92 -0.42
CA LYS A 126 20.81 -6.15 0.82
C LYS A 126 19.47 -5.41 0.80
N PRO A 127 18.80 -5.22 1.96
CA PRO A 127 17.56 -4.46 2.04
C PRO A 127 17.67 -3.06 1.41
N GLY A 128 16.76 -2.74 0.49
CA GLY A 128 16.74 -1.46 -0.24
C GLY A 128 17.35 -1.52 -1.64
N ASN A 129 18.21 -2.50 -1.93
CA ASN A 129 18.75 -2.70 -3.26
C ASN A 129 17.67 -3.18 -4.23
N ASN A 130 17.76 -2.76 -5.49
CA ASN A 130 16.78 -3.07 -6.52
C ASN A 130 17.41 -3.82 -7.69
N LEU A 131 16.85 -4.98 -8.01
CA LEU A 131 17.40 -5.89 -9.01
C LEU A 131 16.28 -6.50 -9.87
N PRO A 132 16.60 -6.95 -11.10
CA PRO A 132 15.76 -7.89 -11.83
C PRO A 132 15.55 -9.19 -11.02
N LEU A 133 14.34 -9.77 -11.08
CA LEU A 133 14.00 -11.02 -10.39
C LEU A 133 14.93 -12.18 -10.76
N ARG A 134 15.49 -12.17 -11.97
CA ARG A 134 16.48 -13.17 -12.42
C ARG A 134 17.71 -13.23 -11.51
N ASN A 135 18.16 -12.09 -10.98
CA ASN A 135 19.39 -11.97 -10.20
C ASN A 135 19.16 -12.19 -8.70
N ILE A 136 17.92 -12.13 -8.23
CA ILE A 136 17.59 -12.27 -6.81
C ILE A 136 17.52 -13.76 -6.42
N PRO A 137 18.23 -14.24 -5.39
CA PRO A 137 18.16 -15.65 -4.96
C PRO A 137 16.74 -16.10 -4.59
N THR A 138 16.40 -17.36 -4.87
CA THR A 138 15.13 -17.95 -4.45
C THR A 138 15.03 -18.01 -2.93
N GLY A 139 13.81 -17.95 -2.39
CA GLY A 139 13.54 -17.90 -0.95
C GLY A 139 13.60 -16.49 -0.35
N THR A 140 14.26 -15.54 -1.02
CA THR A 140 14.38 -14.16 -0.53
C THR A 140 13.04 -13.44 -0.41
N THR A 141 13.02 -12.49 0.52
CA THR A 141 11.88 -11.59 0.74
C THR A 141 12.09 -10.29 -0.02
N ILE A 142 11.12 -9.94 -0.84
CA ILE A 142 11.15 -8.78 -1.74
C ILE A 142 9.88 -7.94 -1.62
N HIS A 143 9.92 -6.70 -2.07
CA HIS A 143 8.78 -5.80 -2.15
C HIS A 143 8.87 -4.90 -3.38
N ALA A 144 7.85 -4.07 -3.60
CA ALA A 144 7.78 -3.15 -4.73
C ALA A 144 8.06 -3.83 -6.08
N VAL A 145 7.40 -4.96 -6.34
CA VAL A 145 7.64 -5.80 -7.53
C VAL A 145 6.83 -5.28 -8.73
N GLU A 146 7.46 -5.25 -9.90
CA GLU A 146 6.79 -4.94 -11.17
C GLU A 146 5.87 -6.08 -11.62
N LEU A 147 4.87 -5.77 -12.44
CA LEU A 147 4.00 -6.80 -13.04
C LEU A 147 4.42 -7.17 -14.47
N ARG A 148 5.02 -6.21 -15.16
CA ARG A 148 5.60 -6.33 -16.51
C ARG A 148 6.94 -5.59 -16.47
N PRO A 149 7.95 -6.03 -17.21
CA PRO A 149 9.26 -5.37 -17.23
C PRO A 149 9.11 -3.89 -17.59
N GLY A 150 9.64 -2.99 -16.76
CA GLY A 150 9.57 -1.53 -16.95
C GLY A 150 8.20 -0.89 -16.67
N GLY A 151 7.20 -1.67 -16.25
CA GLY A 151 5.87 -1.17 -15.90
C GLY A 151 5.81 -0.41 -14.56
N GLY A 152 6.93 -0.39 -13.83
CA GLY A 152 7.06 0.13 -12.49
C GLY A 152 6.39 -0.75 -11.43
N ALA A 153 6.86 -0.62 -10.19
CA ALA A 153 6.40 -1.38 -9.03
C ALA A 153 4.88 -1.26 -8.82
N LYS A 154 4.20 -2.40 -8.74
CA LYS A 154 2.75 -2.48 -8.48
C LYS A 154 2.43 -3.25 -7.20
N MET A 155 3.20 -4.30 -6.92
CA MET A 155 2.92 -5.29 -5.88
C MET A 155 3.73 -5.03 -4.61
N ALA A 156 3.17 -5.36 -3.44
CA ALA A 156 3.78 -5.17 -2.11
C ALA A 156 4.37 -3.76 -1.89
N ARG A 157 3.51 -2.73 -1.92
CA ARG A 157 3.88 -1.32 -1.67
C ARG A 157 3.36 -0.76 -0.36
N SER A 158 2.47 -1.50 0.32
CA SER A 158 1.89 -1.05 1.59
C SER A 158 2.85 -1.35 2.72
N ALA A 159 2.75 -0.56 3.79
CA ALA A 159 3.47 -0.81 5.04
C ALA A 159 3.37 -2.27 5.51
N GLY A 160 4.50 -2.86 5.90
CA GLY A 160 4.62 -4.25 6.33
C GLY A 160 4.38 -5.31 5.25
N ALA A 161 4.15 -4.93 4.00
CA ALA A 161 3.93 -5.90 2.93
C ALA A 161 5.26 -6.44 2.40
N SER A 162 5.28 -7.73 2.12
CA SER A 162 6.38 -8.42 1.46
C SER A 162 5.89 -9.55 0.57
N ILE A 163 6.74 -10.00 -0.33
CA ILE A 163 6.55 -11.10 -1.27
C ILE A 163 7.71 -12.06 -1.08
N GLN A 164 7.42 -13.35 -1.08
CA GLN A 164 8.46 -14.38 -1.09
C GLN A 164 8.67 -14.88 -2.52
N LEU A 165 9.91 -14.87 -3.00
CA LEU A 165 10.29 -15.48 -4.27
C LEU A 165 10.40 -16.99 -4.08
N LEU A 166 9.47 -17.77 -4.64
CA LEU A 166 9.43 -19.23 -4.42
C LEU A 166 10.39 -19.99 -5.33
N GLY A 167 10.52 -19.55 -6.59
CA GLY A 167 11.28 -20.27 -7.60
C GLY A 167 11.37 -19.49 -8.90
N LYS A 168 12.24 -19.93 -9.79
CA LYS A 168 12.41 -19.40 -11.15
C LYS A 168 12.37 -20.57 -12.11
N GLU A 169 11.53 -20.49 -13.12
CA GLU A 169 11.33 -21.53 -14.13
C GLU A 169 11.24 -20.86 -15.50
N GLY A 170 12.22 -21.14 -16.36
CA GLY A 170 12.34 -20.51 -17.67
C GLY A 170 12.30 -18.98 -17.60
N THR A 171 11.32 -18.38 -18.28
CA THR A 171 11.13 -16.93 -18.35
C THR A 171 10.29 -16.34 -17.20
N TYR A 172 9.82 -17.17 -16.26
CA TYR A 172 8.95 -16.75 -15.18
C TYR A 172 9.54 -17.03 -13.78
N ALA A 173 9.34 -16.08 -12.88
CA ALA A 173 9.53 -16.23 -11.44
C ALA A 173 8.17 -16.48 -10.76
N THR A 174 8.14 -17.41 -9.82
CA THR A 174 6.94 -17.72 -9.03
C THR A 174 6.99 -16.98 -7.71
N LEU A 175 5.99 -16.14 -7.46
CA LEU A 175 5.89 -15.27 -6.29
C LEU A 175 4.72 -15.68 -5.39
N ARG A 176 4.97 -15.69 -4.08
CA ARG A 176 3.91 -15.74 -3.06
C ARG A 176 3.52 -14.32 -2.66
N MET A 177 2.32 -13.92 -3.03
CA MET A 177 1.76 -12.59 -2.79
C MET A 177 1.41 -12.39 -1.30
N PRO A 178 1.28 -11.14 -0.81
CA PRO A 178 0.82 -10.87 0.56
C PRO A 178 -0.58 -11.46 0.85
N SER A 179 -1.37 -11.71 -0.19
CA SER A 179 -2.68 -12.36 -0.10
C SER A 179 -2.61 -13.88 0.07
N GLY A 180 -1.44 -14.50 -0.03
CA GLY A 180 -1.25 -15.96 -0.11
C GLY A 180 -1.51 -16.55 -1.51
N GLU A 181 -1.88 -15.72 -2.49
CA GLU A 181 -1.94 -16.10 -3.92
C GLU A 181 -0.53 -16.45 -4.43
N ILE A 182 -0.42 -17.47 -5.28
CA ILE A 182 0.83 -17.82 -5.98
C ILE A 182 0.67 -17.43 -7.45
N ARG A 183 1.62 -16.64 -7.94
CA ARG A 183 1.57 -16.04 -9.28
C ARG A 183 2.93 -16.05 -9.97
N ARG A 184 2.93 -16.33 -11.27
CA ARG A 184 4.07 -16.21 -12.18
C ARG A 184 4.20 -14.77 -12.68
N VAL A 185 5.44 -14.28 -12.72
CA VAL A 185 5.83 -12.93 -13.18
C VAL A 185 7.09 -13.07 -14.03
N ASP A 186 7.23 -12.27 -15.09
CA ASP A 186 8.41 -12.30 -15.97
C ASP A 186 9.69 -12.01 -15.15
N VAL A 187 10.73 -12.82 -15.32
CA VAL A 187 12.00 -12.71 -14.56
C VAL A 187 12.76 -11.40 -14.81
N ARG A 188 12.44 -10.68 -15.89
CA ARG A 188 13.02 -9.36 -16.20
C ARG A 188 12.41 -8.23 -15.37
N CYS A 189 11.26 -8.47 -14.71
CA CYS A 189 10.65 -7.52 -13.80
C CYS A 189 11.62 -7.18 -12.65
N ARG A 190 11.63 -5.92 -12.24
CA ARG A 190 12.41 -5.48 -11.07
C ARG A 190 11.67 -5.69 -9.75
N ALA A 191 12.45 -5.87 -8.68
CA ALA A 191 11.99 -5.94 -7.31
C ALA A 191 13.02 -5.31 -6.38
N THR A 192 12.56 -4.83 -5.22
CA THR A 192 13.44 -4.33 -4.16
C THR A 192 13.58 -5.38 -3.07
N VAL A 193 14.80 -5.67 -2.65
CA VAL A 193 15.08 -6.64 -1.60
C VAL A 193 14.61 -6.08 -0.24
N GLY A 194 14.04 -6.96 0.58
CA GLY A 194 13.51 -6.65 1.92
C GLY A 194 12.00 -6.48 1.96
N GLU A 195 11.50 -6.15 3.15
CA GLU A 195 10.08 -5.89 3.42
C GLU A 195 9.82 -4.38 3.45
N VAL A 196 8.57 -3.96 3.21
CA VAL A 196 8.20 -2.56 3.43
C VAL A 196 8.17 -2.24 4.93
N GLY A 197 8.78 -1.14 5.36
CA GLY A 197 8.75 -0.68 6.75
C GLY A 197 7.34 -0.30 7.26
N ASN A 198 7.25 0.17 8.51
CA ASN A 198 5.98 0.59 9.14
C ASN A 198 4.94 -0.52 9.32
N ALA A 199 5.39 -1.74 9.61
CA ALA A 199 4.53 -2.91 9.79
C ALA A 199 3.47 -2.71 10.90
N GLU A 200 3.80 -1.97 11.96
CA GLU A 200 2.92 -1.73 13.11
C GLU A 200 1.77 -0.76 12.81
N GLN A 201 1.70 -0.20 11.60
CA GLN A 201 0.64 0.70 11.14
C GLN A 201 -0.77 0.10 11.26
N SER A 202 -0.91 -1.22 11.17
CA SER A 202 -2.20 -1.93 11.31
C SER A 202 -2.75 -1.87 12.74
N ASN A 203 -1.88 -1.79 13.73
CA ASN A 203 -2.21 -1.85 15.16
C ASN A 203 -2.61 -0.48 15.74
N ILE A 204 -2.60 0.58 14.92
CA ILE A 204 -3.02 1.92 15.34
C ILE A 204 -4.53 1.98 15.55
N ASN A 205 -4.94 2.29 16.78
CA ASN A 205 -6.32 2.61 17.10
C ASN A 205 -6.56 4.13 16.94
N TRP A 206 -7.48 4.48 16.06
CA TRP A 206 -7.79 5.89 15.78
C TRP A 206 -8.60 6.56 16.91
N GLY A 207 -9.32 5.77 17.72
CA GLY A 207 -10.03 6.19 18.93
C GLY A 207 -11.31 6.99 18.71
N LYS A 208 -11.28 8.02 17.85
CA LYS A 208 -12.43 8.93 17.62
C LYS A 208 -12.80 9.08 16.15
N ALA A 209 -14.10 9.30 15.90
CA ALA A 209 -14.63 9.50 14.55
C ALA A 209 -13.96 10.66 13.80
N GLY A 210 -13.73 11.80 14.48
CA GLY A 210 -13.07 12.97 13.89
C GLY A 210 -11.68 12.68 13.32
N ARG A 211 -10.93 11.73 13.90
CA ARG A 211 -9.62 11.35 13.39
C ARG A 211 -9.70 10.59 12.07
N MET A 212 -10.76 9.81 11.86
CA MET A 212 -11.05 9.19 10.56
C MET A 212 -11.51 10.23 9.52
N ARG A 213 -12.23 11.27 9.96
CA ARG A 213 -12.63 12.40 9.11
C ARG A 213 -11.43 13.14 8.56
N TRP A 214 -10.40 13.40 9.37
CA TRP A 214 -9.14 14.01 8.91
C TRP A 214 -8.44 13.20 7.82
N LYS A 215 -8.60 11.87 7.83
CA LYS A 215 -8.10 10.97 6.77
C LYS A 215 -8.96 10.96 5.50
N GLY A 216 -10.00 11.80 5.43
CA GLY A 216 -10.90 11.92 4.29
C GLY A 216 -11.91 10.77 4.15
N LYS A 217 -12.13 10.00 5.21
CA LYS A 217 -13.19 8.98 5.29
C LYS A 217 -14.43 9.59 5.93
N ARG A 218 -15.50 9.73 5.16
CA ARG A 218 -16.82 10.21 5.62
C ARG A 218 -17.60 9.05 6.28
N PRO A 219 -18.64 9.34 7.08
CA PRO A 219 -19.49 8.30 7.66
C PRO A 219 -20.11 7.40 6.58
N THR A 220 -20.36 6.15 6.94
CA THR A 220 -21.04 5.14 6.12
C THR A 220 -22.36 4.79 6.79
N VAL A 221 -23.46 4.98 6.09
CA VAL A 221 -24.79 4.57 6.57
C VAL A 221 -25.04 3.12 6.16
N ARG A 222 -25.67 2.34 7.05
CA ARG A 222 -26.01 0.93 6.80
C ARG A 222 -27.26 0.83 5.92
N GLY A 223 -27.30 -0.16 5.02
CA GLY A 223 -28.44 -0.36 4.11
C GLY A 223 -29.76 -0.64 4.83
N VAL A 224 -29.74 -1.41 5.91
CA VAL A 224 -30.94 -1.77 6.72
C VAL A 224 -31.61 -0.59 7.43
N VAL A 225 -31.00 0.59 7.43
CA VAL A 225 -31.55 1.81 8.05
C VAL A 225 -32.16 2.74 7.00
N MET A 226 -31.93 2.45 5.72
CA MET A 226 -32.43 3.28 4.62
C MET A 226 -33.87 2.89 4.25
N ASN A 227 -34.52 3.72 3.43
CA ASN A 227 -35.81 3.36 2.85
C ASN A 227 -35.63 2.33 1.72
N PRO A 228 -36.68 1.57 1.33
CA PRO A 228 -36.61 0.59 0.25
C PRO A 228 -36.13 1.15 -1.11
N VAL A 229 -36.39 2.44 -1.36
CA VAL A 229 -35.95 3.15 -2.58
C VAL A 229 -34.42 3.32 -2.65
N ASP A 230 -33.75 3.44 -1.50
CA ASP A 230 -32.32 3.78 -1.43
C ASP A 230 -31.41 2.55 -1.41
N HIS A 231 -31.88 1.47 -0.78
CA HIS A 231 -31.10 0.24 -0.63
C HIS A 231 -32.02 -0.99 -0.65
N PRO A 232 -31.61 -2.09 -1.30
CA PRO A 232 -32.37 -3.35 -1.29
C PRO A 232 -32.60 -4.01 0.09
N HIS A 233 -32.07 -3.43 1.17
CA HIS A 233 -32.27 -3.93 2.54
C HIS A 233 -33.12 -2.98 3.38
N GLY A 234 -33.57 -1.87 2.78
CA GLY A 234 -34.28 -0.80 3.48
C GLY A 234 -35.75 -1.14 3.73
N GLY A 235 -36.36 -0.39 4.65
CA GLY A 235 -37.76 -0.54 5.08
C GLY A 235 -37.98 -1.53 6.22
N GLY A 236 -39.25 -1.87 6.45
CA GLY A 236 -39.72 -2.63 7.60
C GLY A 236 -40.03 -1.74 8.81
N GLU A 237 -40.95 -2.20 9.66
CA GLU A 237 -41.26 -1.55 10.92
C GLU A 237 -40.24 -1.98 11.99
N GLY A 238 -39.64 -1.01 12.67
CA GLY A 238 -38.58 -1.28 13.63
C GLY A 238 -37.26 -1.75 13.00
N LYS A 239 -36.49 -2.59 13.72
CA LYS A 239 -35.20 -3.09 13.22
C LYS A 239 -35.41 -4.38 12.42
N THR A 240 -34.86 -4.41 11.22
CA THR A 240 -34.81 -5.60 10.38
C THR A 240 -33.37 -6.03 10.06
N SER A 241 -33.21 -7.31 9.74
CA SER A 241 -32.00 -7.86 9.14
C SER A 241 -31.95 -7.69 7.62
N GLY A 242 -32.94 -7.00 7.04
CA GLY A 242 -33.06 -6.69 5.60
C GLY A 242 -33.96 -7.64 4.82
N GLY A 243 -34.48 -8.71 5.44
CA GLY A 243 -35.48 -9.61 4.83
C GLY A 243 -35.02 -10.38 3.57
N ARG A 244 -33.72 -10.38 3.26
CA ARG A 244 -33.14 -10.98 2.04
C ARG A 244 -31.68 -11.39 2.27
N HIS A 245 -31.17 -12.28 1.44
CA HIS A 245 -29.72 -12.50 1.30
C HIS A 245 -28.97 -11.17 1.06
N PRO A 246 -27.80 -10.95 1.71
CA PRO A 246 -27.06 -9.70 1.60
C PRO A 246 -26.66 -9.33 0.16
N VAL A 247 -26.99 -8.10 -0.22
CA VAL A 247 -26.62 -7.51 -1.52
C VAL A 247 -25.98 -6.14 -1.37
N SER A 248 -25.29 -5.72 -2.43
CA SER A 248 -24.80 -4.35 -2.59
C SER A 248 -25.96 -3.34 -2.75
N PRO A 249 -25.72 -2.03 -2.58
CA PRO A 249 -26.74 -1.00 -2.82
C PRO A 249 -27.30 -0.98 -4.25
N TRP A 250 -26.59 -1.61 -5.19
CA TRP A 250 -27.04 -1.76 -6.58
C TRP A 250 -27.66 -3.13 -6.86
N GLY A 251 -28.09 -3.85 -5.82
CA GLY A 251 -28.77 -5.15 -5.92
C GLY A 251 -27.89 -6.34 -6.29
N LYS A 252 -26.60 -6.14 -6.58
CA LYS A 252 -25.69 -7.26 -6.93
C LYS A 252 -25.40 -8.12 -5.69
N PRO A 253 -25.58 -9.45 -5.77
CA PRO A 253 -25.29 -10.36 -4.65
C PRO A 253 -23.79 -10.48 -4.39
N GLU A 254 -23.44 -10.88 -3.16
CA GLU A 254 -22.06 -11.17 -2.80
C GLU A 254 -21.57 -12.48 -3.47
N GLY A 255 -20.30 -12.53 -3.85
CA GLY A 255 -19.74 -13.70 -4.52
C GLY A 255 -18.42 -13.42 -5.22
N ARG A 256 -18.01 -14.32 -6.12
CA ARG A 256 -16.79 -14.16 -6.92
C ARG A 256 -17.02 -13.13 -8.02
N THR A 257 -16.37 -11.97 -7.91
CA THR A 257 -16.51 -10.86 -8.89
C THR A 257 -15.44 -10.84 -10.00
N ARG A 258 -14.49 -11.78 -9.95
CA ARG A 258 -13.43 -11.88 -10.96
C ARG A 258 -13.98 -12.48 -12.25
N LYS A 259 -13.83 -11.76 -13.35
CA LYS A 259 -14.11 -12.24 -14.71
C LYS A 259 -12.92 -13.04 -15.27
N ASN A 260 -13.19 -13.87 -16.28
CA ASN A 260 -12.16 -14.57 -17.04
C ASN A 260 -11.23 -13.55 -17.71
N LYS A 261 -9.94 -13.67 -17.46
CA LYS A 261 -8.93 -12.73 -17.99
C LYS A 261 -7.71 -13.48 -18.48
N ALA A 262 -7.04 -12.92 -19.49
CA ALA A 262 -5.75 -13.43 -19.98
C ALA A 262 -4.68 -13.58 -18.88
N SER A 263 -4.80 -12.85 -17.77
CA SER A 263 -3.90 -12.98 -16.62
C SER A 263 -4.09 -14.26 -15.80
N ASP A 264 -5.19 -14.99 -15.98
CA ASP A 264 -5.48 -16.21 -15.22
C ASP A 264 -4.45 -17.30 -15.49
N LYS A 265 -3.90 -17.36 -16.71
CA LYS A 265 -2.79 -18.27 -17.07
C LYS A 265 -1.53 -18.09 -16.22
N LEU A 266 -1.35 -16.91 -15.62
CA LEU A 266 -0.20 -16.59 -14.78
C LEU A 266 -0.45 -16.89 -13.30
N ILE A 267 -1.68 -17.18 -12.89
CA ILE A 267 -2.01 -17.45 -11.49
C ILE A 267 -2.01 -18.96 -11.27
N VAL A 268 -1.03 -19.42 -10.50
CA VAL A 268 -0.91 -20.85 -10.14
C VAL A 268 -1.96 -21.22 -9.11
N ARG A 269 -2.16 -20.36 -8.10
CA ARG A 269 -3.10 -20.63 -7.01
C ARG A 269 -3.71 -19.35 -6.48
N ARG A 270 -5.04 -19.28 -6.44
CA ARG A 270 -5.79 -18.16 -5.85
C ARG A 270 -5.63 -18.13 -4.32
N ARG A 271 -5.89 -16.95 -3.72
CA ARG A 271 -6.01 -16.81 -2.26
C ARG A 271 -7.08 -17.77 -1.72
N ARG A 272 -6.73 -18.50 -0.66
CA ARG A 272 -7.70 -19.29 0.13
C ARG A 272 -8.26 -18.42 1.26
N THR A 273 -9.56 -18.50 1.50
CA THR A 273 -10.26 -17.85 2.62
C THR A 273 -10.75 -18.92 3.58
N GLY A 274 -10.54 -18.75 4.89
CA GLY A 274 -11.06 -19.68 5.90
C GLY A 274 -10.34 -21.04 5.99
N LYS A 275 -9.11 -21.17 5.50
CA LYS A 275 -8.29 -22.34 5.84
C LYS A 275 -8.02 -22.26 7.35
N LYS A 276 -8.54 -23.19 8.15
CA LYS A 276 -8.19 -23.33 9.57
C LYS A 276 -6.67 -23.20 9.66
N ARG A 277 -6.27 -22.22 10.45
CA ARG A 277 -4.87 -21.91 10.70
C ARG A 277 -4.29 -22.99 11.60
#